data_AF-A0A7G1P8Z3-F1
#
_entry.id   AF-A0A7G1P8Z3-F1
#
_cell.length_a   1.000
_cell.length_b   1.000
_cell.length_c   1.000
_cell.angle_alpha   90.00
_cell.angle_beta   90.00
_cell.angle_gamma   90.00
#
_symmetry.space_group_name_H-M   'P 1'
#
loop_
_entity.id
_entity.type
_entity.pdbx_description
1 polymer ?
#
loop_
_entity_poly.entity_id
_entity_poly.type
_entity_poly.pdbx_seq_one_letter_code
_entity_poly.pdbx_strand_id
1 'polypeptide(L)'
;MSTRCKACRAIQGRQGHLKRHYGMTEAERDEMVASQMGLCVICLKAPAVHVDHCHQTGRVRGVLCFNCNSAIGKLGDDPDAVRRAAAYLEGSSWKPTLVAPGVYQLPS
;
A
#
# COMPACT_ATOMS: atom_id res chain seq x y z
N MET A 1 -23.11 26.92 13.59
CA MET A 1 -22.52 26.02 14.61
C MET A 1 -22.80 24.58 14.22
N SER A 2 -21.80 23.69 14.29
CA SER A 2 -22.01 22.25 14.07
C SER A 2 -22.84 21.65 15.21
N THR A 3 -23.92 20.96 14.89
CA THR A 3 -24.80 20.26 15.86
C THR A 3 -24.19 18.97 16.43
N ARG A 4 -23.01 18.55 15.95
CA ARG A 4 -22.35 17.29 16.33
C ARG A 4 -21.12 17.52 17.22
N CYS A 5 -20.91 16.61 18.18
CA CYS A 5 -19.73 16.62 19.05
C CYS A 5 -18.42 16.31 18.27
N LYS A 6 -17.26 16.48 18.90
CA LYS A 6 -15.94 16.23 18.28
C LYS A 6 -15.78 14.76 17.82
N ALA A 7 -16.23 13.80 18.63
CA ALA A 7 -16.14 12.38 18.32
C ALA A 7 -17.00 11.99 17.11
N CYS A 8 -18.27 12.41 17.07
CA CYS A 8 -19.16 12.16 15.93
C CYS A 8 -18.64 12.76 14.61
N ARG A 9 -17.99 13.94 14.69
CA ARG A 9 -17.32 14.55 13.52
C ARG A 9 -16.12 13.74 13.05
N ALA A 10 -15.32 13.20 13.98
CA ALA A 10 -14.18 12.37 13.63
C ALA A 10 -14.60 11.07 12.93
N ILE A 11 -15.66 10.42 13.42
CA ILE A 11 -16.24 9.21 12.80
C ILE A 11 -16.73 9.52 11.38
N GLN A 12 -17.54 10.56 11.22
CA GLN A 12 -18.05 10.94 9.90
C GLN A 12 -16.94 11.38 8.94
N GLY A 13 -15.91 12.05 9.44
CA GLY A 13 -14.73 12.42 8.66
C GLY A 13 -14.01 11.18 8.12
N ARG A 14 -13.82 10.16 8.96
CA ARG A 14 -13.20 8.89 8.55
C ARG A 14 -14.03 8.15 7.51
N GLN A 15 -15.34 8.00 7.76
CA GLN A 15 -16.28 7.38 6.81
C GLN A 15 -16.29 8.10 5.47
N GLY A 16 -16.32 9.44 5.49
CA GLY A 16 -16.26 10.26 4.29
C GLY A 16 -14.94 10.10 3.54
N HIS A 17 -13.81 10.02 4.26
CA HIS A 17 -12.49 9.78 3.67
C HIS A 17 -12.43 8.41 2.98
N LEU A 18 -12.83 7.34 3.66
CA LEU A 18 -12.83 5.98 3.10
C LEU A 18 -13.67 5.90 1.81
N LYS A 19 -14.89 6.46 1.86
CA LYS A 19 -15.79 6.45 0.70
C LYS A 19 -15.25 7.26 -0.47
N ARG A 20 -14.67 8.44 -0.22
CA ARG A 20 -14.17 9.34 -1.28
C ARG A 20 -12.89 8.83 -1.94
N HIS A 21 -11.96 8.30 -1.15
CA HIS A 21 -10.65 7.90 -1.66
C HIS A 21 -10.59 6.45 -2.13
N TYR A 22 -11.41 5.57 -1.56
CA TYR A 22 -11.32 4.13 -1.81
C TYR A 22 -12.65 3.50 -2.26
N GLY A 23 -13.74 4.27 -2.33
CA GLY A 23 -15.06 3.73 -2.67
C GLY A 23 -15.58 2.70 -1.67
N MET A 24 -15.07 2.72 -0.42
CA MET A 24 -15.26 1.66 0.57
C MET A 24 -15.89 2.19 1.86
N THR A 25 -16.66 1.33 2.54
CA THR A 25 -17.26 1.54 3.85
C THR A 25 -16.33 1.08 4.99
N GLU A 26 -16.59 1.51 6.22
CA GLU A 26 -15.84 1.00 7.39
C GLU A 26 -16.02 -0.52 7.57
N ALA A 27 -17.22 -1.05 7.31
CA ALA A 27 -17.50 -2.47 7.44
C ALA A 27 -16.70 -3.33 6.44
N GLU A 28 -16.63 -2.93 5.17
CA GLU A 28 -15.83 -3.62 4.15
C GLU A 28 -14.33 -3.59 4.49
N ARG A 29 -13.85 -2.46 5.03
CA ARG A 29 -12.47 -2.34 5.51
C ARG A 29 -12.21 -3.28 6.67
N ASP A 30 -13.12 -3.37 7.63
CA ASP A 30 -12.95 -4.21 8.81
C ASP A 30 -13.06 -5.70 8.48
N GLU A 31 -13.95 -6.09 7.56
CA GLU A 31 -14.00 -7.44 7.00
C GLU A 31 -12.69 -7.81 6.30
N MET A 32 -12.11 -6.89 5.53
CA MET A 32 -10.79 -7.08 4.91
C MET A 32 -9.67 -7.24 5.94
N VAL A 33 -9.68 -6.43 7.01
CA VAL A 33 -8.69 -6.61 8.09
C VAL A 33 -8.89 -7.95 8.81
N ALA A 34 -10.13 -8.37 9.04
CA ALA A 34 -10.43 -9.66 9.65
C ALA A 34 -9.97 -10.84 8.77
N SER A 35 -10.18 -10.78 7.46
CA SER A 35 -9.72 -11.83 6.53
C SER A 35 -8.20 -11.90 6.43
N GLN A 36 -7.49 -10.80 6.73
CA GLN A 36 -6.04 -10.76 6.89
C GLN A 36 -5.56 -11.11 8.31
N MET A 37 -6.42 -11.64 9.18
CA MET A 37 -6.12 -11.98 10.58
C MET A 37 -5.63 -10.79 11.42
N GLY A 38 -6.04 -9.57 11.06
CA GLY A 38 -5.59 -8.34 11.70
C GLY A 38 -4.15 -7.91 11.34
N LEU A 39 -3.46 -8.66 10.48
CA LEU A 39 -2.04 -8.48 10.18
C LEU A 39 -1.81 -7.92 8.78
N CYS A 40 -0.71 -7.17 8.65
CA CYS A 40 -0.17 -6.78 7.35
C CYS A 40 0.28 -8.02 6.58
N VAL A 41 -0.35 -8.28 5.43
CA VAL A 41 -0.08 -9.47 4.60
C VAL A 41 1.32 -9.51 3.97
N ILE A 42 2.04 -8.39 3.99
CA ILE A 42 3.42 -8.33 3.46
C ILE A 42 4.44 -8.76 4.50
N CYS A 43 4.41 -8.16 5.70
CA CYS A 43 5.42 -8.45 6.71
C CYS A 43 5.00 -9.49 7.75
N LEU A 44 3.70 -9.78 7.86
CA LEU A 44 3.09 -10.72 8.82
C LEU A 44 3.44 -10.45 10.30
N LYS A 45 3.89 -9.23 10.62
CA LYS A 45 4.43 -8.85 11.94
C LYS A 45 3.71 -7.68 12.59
N ALA A 46 3.04 -6.85 11.80
CA ALA A 46 2.46 -5.59 12.27
C ALA A 46 0.97 -5.52 11.92
N PRO A 47 0.18 -4.74 12.69
CA PRO A 47 -1.25 -4.57 12.42
C PRO A 47 -1.54 -3.96 11.04
N ALA A 48 -2.61 -4.42 10.40
CA ALA A 48 -3.16 -3.85 9.17
C ALA A 48 -3.98 -2.58 9.47
N VAL A 49 -3.42 -1.41 9.12
CA VAL A 49 -4.01 -0.11 9.49
C VAL A 49 -4.24 0.85 8.32
N HIS A 50 -3.51 0.72 7.21
CA HIS A 50 -3.60 1.62 6.05
C HIS A 50 -4.18 0.91 4.84
N VAL A 51 -5.22 1.47 4.22
CA VAL A 51 -5.78 0.95 2.97
C VAL A 51 -4.79 1.18 1.84
N ASP A 52 -4.38 0.10 1.18
CA ASP A 52 -3.53 0.09 0.01
C ASP A 52 -4.38 -0.06 -1.26
N HIS A 53 -4.07 0.71 -2.30
CA HIS A 53 -4.84 0.74 -3.54
C HIS A 53 -3.93 1.01 -4.74
N CYS A 54 -4.35 0.50 -5.90
CA CYS A 54 -3.67 0.77 -7.16
C CYS A 54 -3.96 2.20 -7.60
N HIS A 55 -2.92 3.05 -7.69
CA HIS A 55 -3.07 4.45 -8.11
C HIS A 55 -3.56 4.64 -9.56
N GLN A 56 -3.47 3.61 -10.41
CA GLN A 56 -3.96 3.67 -11.80
C GLN A 56 -5.45 3.32 -11.93
N THR A 57 -5.94 2.37 -11.13
CA THR A 57 -7.30 1.82 -11.27
C THR A 57 -8.22 2.20 -10.12
N GLY A 58 -7.68 2.73 -9.03
CA GLY A 58 -8.40 2.96 -7.77
C GLY A 58 -8.75 1.68 -7.02
N ARG A 59 -8.43 0.50 -7.56
CA ARG A 59 -8.75 -0.79 -6.92
C ARG A 59 -7.98 -0.96 -5.62
N VAL A 60 -8.71 -1.18 -4.52
CA VAL A 60 -8.14 -1.57 -3.23
C VAL A 60 -7.48 -2.95 -3.35
N ARG A 61 -6.23 -3.05 -2.90
CA ARG A 61 -5.44 -4.29 -2.88
C ARG A 61 -5.52 -5.00 -1.53
N GLY A 62 -5.57 -4.24 -0.43
CA GLY A 62 -5.55 -4.77 0.93
C GLY A 62 -5.44 -3.67 1.98
N VAL A 63 -5.24 -4.07 3.24
CA VAL A 63 -4.87 -3.15 4.33
C VAL A 63 -3.48 -3.52 4.86
N LEU A 64 -2.55 -2.59 4.85
CA LEU A 64 -1.15 -2.84 5.20
C LEU A 64 -0.74 -2.09 6.47
N CYS A 65 0.43 -2.43 7.02
CA CYS A 65 1.06 -1.58 8.03
C CYS A 65 1.68 -0.33 7.36
N PHE A 66 1.95 0.70 8.16
CA PHE A 66 2.51 1.97 7.67
C PHE A 66 3.81 1.78 6.87
N ASN A 67 4.72 0.95 7.37
CA ASN A 67 6.04 0.74 6.77
C ASN A 67 5.95 0.02 5.41
N CYS A 68 5.15 -1.05 5.32
CA CYS A 68 5.00 -1.79 4.06
C CYS A 68 4.27 -0.97 3.00
N ASN A 69 3.19 -0.27 3.39
CA ASN A 69 2.48 0.63 2.48
C ASN A 69 3.41 1.72 1.93
N SER A 70 4.18 2.35 2.83
CA SER A 70 5.14 3.38 2.45
C SER A 70 6.28 2.84 1.59
N ALA A 71 6.75 1.61 1.84
CA ALA A 71 7.80 0.97 1.04
C ALA A 71 7.36 0.76 -0.41
N ILE A 72 6.13 0.28 -0.64
CA ILE A 72 5.58 0.12 -1.99
C ILE A 72 5.49 1.48 -2.69
N GLY A 73 4.94 2.51 -2.04
CA GLY A 73 4.86 3.84 -2.63
C GLY A 73 6.24 4.44 -2.93
N LYS A 74 7.25 4.19 -2.09
CA LYS A 74 8.64 4.60 -2.32
C LYS A 74 9.31 3.88 -3.50
N LEU A 75 8.83 2.69 -3.84
CA LEU A 75 9.24 1.95 -5.02
C LEU A 75 8.35 2.26 -6.24
N GLY A 76 7.50 3.29 -6.14
CA GLY A 76 6.69 3.79 -7.25
C GLY A 76 5.49 2.93 -7.63
N ASP A 77 5.01 2.07 -6.71
CA ASP A 77 3.97 1.08 -7.00
C ASP A 77 4.30 0.15 -8.17
N ASP A 78 5.59 0.00 -8.51
CA ASP A 78 6.10 -0.82 -9.60
C ASP A 78 6.47 -2.23 -9.08
N PRO A 79 5.75 -3.29 -9.49
CA PRO A 79 6.10 -4.66 -9.12
C PRO A 79 7.51 -5.06 -9.54
N ASP A 80 8.02 -4.53 -10.65
CA ASP A 80 9.38 -4.83 -11.10
C ASP A 80 10.42 -4.16 -10.19
N ALA A 81 10.17 -2.95 -9.70
CA ALA A 81 11.01 -2.33 -8.68
C ALA A 81 11.04 -3.14 -7.38
N VAL A 82 9.90 -3.71 -6.96
CA VAL A 82 9.84 -4.57 -5.76
C VAL A 82 10.63 -5.87 -5.97
N ARG A 83 10.50 -6.51 -7.14
CA ARG A 83 11.33 -7.68 -7.49
C ARG A 83 12.82 -7.33 -7.50
N ARG A 84 13.17 -6.14 -8.00
CA ARG A 84 14.55 -5.64 -7.96
C ARG A 84 15.07 -5.39 -6.54
N ALA A 85 14.22 -4.90 -5.64
CA ALA A 85 14.60 -4.76 -4.25
C ALA A 85 14.85 -6.14 -3.58
N ALA A 86 14.01 -7.13 -3.87
CA ALA A 86 14.16 -8.49 -3.33
C ALA A 86 15.47 -9.15 -3.79
N ALA A 87 15.72 -9.19 -5.11
CA ALA A 87 16.94 -9.82 -5.63
C ALA A 87 18.24 -9.10 -5.17
N TYR A 88 18.21 -7.79 -4.94
CA TYR A 88 19.33 -7.06 -4.33
C TYR A 88 19.64 -7.58 -2.91
N LEU A 89 18.62 -7.81 -2.08
CA LEU A 89 18.77 -8.36 -0.73
C LEU A 89 19.30 -9.80 -0.74
N GLU A 90 18.93 -10.58 -1.76
CA GLU A 90 19.37 -11.97 -1.95
C GLU A 90 20.82 -12.08 -2.46
N GLY A 91 21.53 -10.95 -2.62
CA GLY A 91 22.93 -10.93 -3.03
C GLY A 91 23.14 -10.95 -4.55
N SER A 92 22.08 -10.79 -5.35
CA SER A 92 22.21 -10.47 -6.77
C SER A 92 22.72 -9.03 -6.88
N SER A 93 24.04 -8.86 -6.81
CA SER A 93 24.70 -7.56 -6.93
C SER A 93 24.47 -7.01 -8.34
N TRP A 94 23.44 -6.15 -8.46
CA TRP A 94 22.97 -5.64 -9.73
C TRP A 94 23.95 -4.64 -10.33
N LYS A 95 24.59 -5.02 -11.45
CA LYS A 95 25.27 -4.08 -12.34
C LYS A 95 24.45 -3.92 -13.61
N PRO A 96 23.50 -2.95 -13.67
CA PRO A 96 22.80 -2.67 -14.91
C PRO A 96 23.79 -2.23 -16.00
N THR A 97 23.60 -2.71 -17.22
CA THR A 97 24.39 -2.27 -18.38
C THR A 97 23.59 -1.23 -19.16
N LEU A 98 24.18 -0.06 -19.42
CA LEU A 98 23.54 0.95 -20.27
C LEU A 98 23.60 0.49 -21.73
N VAL A 99 22.45 0.27 -22.35
CA VAL A 99 22.37 -0.17 -23.76
C VAL A 99 21.94 0.96 -24.71
N ALA A 100 21.23 1.96 -24.18
CA ALA A 100 20.91 3.23 -24.84
C ALA A 100 20.64 4.29 -23.77
N PRO A 101 20.61 5.61 -24.10
CA PRO A 101 20.27 6.64 -23.12
C PRO A 101 18.94 6.35 -22.41
N GLY A 102 19.01 6.14 -21.09
CA GLY A 102 17.84 5.80 -20.26
C GLY A 102 17.36 4.34 -20.34
N VAL A 103 18.02 3.49 -21.14
CA VAL A 103 17.69 2.07 -21.28
C VAL A 103 18.80 1.24 -20.65
N TYR A 104 18.42 0.47 -19.62
CA TYR A 104 19.32 -0.39 -18.88
C TYR A 104 18.92 -1.85 -19.10
N GLN A 105 19.89 -2.67 -19.48
CA GLN A 105 19.71 -4.12 -19.52
C GLN A 105 20.11 -4.70 -18.16
N LEU A 106 19.24 -5.55 -17.61
CA LEU A 106 19.52 -6.29 -16.40
C LEU A 106 20.42 -7.49 -16.75
N PRO A 107 21.41 -7.84 -15.91
CA PRO A 107 22.13 -9.10 -16.04
C PRO A 107 21.13 -10.26 -15.95
N SER A 108 21.31 -11.23 -16.84
CA SER A 108 20.61 -12.52 -16.86
C SER A 108 20.92 -13.38 -15.64
#